data_AF-A0A6N9QVG7-F1
#
_entry.id   AF-A0A6N9QVG7-F1
#
_cell.length_a   1.000
_cell.length_b   1.000
_cell.length_c   1.000
_cell.angle_alpha   90.00
_cell.angle_beta   90.00
_cell.angle_gamma   90.00
#
_symmetry.space_group_name_H-M   'P 1'
#
loop_
_entity.id
_entity.type
_entity.pdbx_description
1 polymer ?
#
loop_
_entity_poly.entity_id
_entity_poly.type
_entity_poly.pdbx_seq_one_letter_code
_entity_poly.pdbx_strand_id
1 'polypeptide(L)'
;MTHRCPTAPEEPCTPPALDELRVLALGLDPLTAAVCLALAEAGVCLLNVRDPAPVGTADVRHGPYPAEFQGQPRELVLRTLLRRRSPRCAPLSAPELFPSAAVPTAVVLHTWSVPGDLVADLATASSPDLDPALPTLSVVRDGGSVVVWPLTDWAHRPCRACVASAVRDARRAFRGSPPTPGEPLLPRQDGTVAVLTRTVATGEIAGRLLSHVLRDDAAPRAAPSGPPPARPPSGTQSPDGPEACLVLRRGLTILPLAPDPRCLCSLAFTGP
;
A
#
# COMPACT_ATOMS: atom_id res chain seq x y z
N MET A 1 -38.86 44.65 -6.80
CA MET A 1 -37.41 44.74 -7.09
C MET A 1 -36.76 43.45 -6.64
N THR A 2 -36.61 42.50 -7.57
CA THR A 2 -35.99 41.19 -7.33
C THR A 2 -34.51 41.27 -7.70
N HIS A 3 -33.63 41.23 -6.72
CA HIS A 3 -32.20 41.00 -6.96
C HIS A 3 -32.00 39.56 -7.42
N ARG A 4 -31.74 39.37 -8.73
CA ARG A 4 -31.16 38.13 -9.25
C ARG A 4 -29.67 38.13 -8.91
N CYS A 5 -29.24 37.22 -8.05
CA CYS A 5 -27.84 36.81 -8.01
C CYS A 5 -27.52 36.05 -9.31
N PRO A 6 -26.40 36.34 -9.98
CA PRO A 6 -25.94 35.56 -11.12
C PRO A 6 -25.40 34.21 -10.62
N THR A 7 -26.00 33.13 -11.10
CA THR A 7 -25.44 31.78 -11.06
C THR A 7 -24.15 31.77 -11.88
N ALA A 8 -23.01 31.68 -11.22
CA ALA A 8 -21.75 31.35 -11.87
C ALA A 8 -21.85 29.93 -12.49
N PRO A 9 -21.29 29.68 -13.67
CA PRO A 9 -21.21 28.34 -14.22
C PRO A 9 -20.26 27.51 -13.34
N GLU A 10 -20.71 26.34 -12.92
CA GLU A 10 -19.90 25.34 -12.21
C GLU A 10 -18.69 25.00 -13.09
N GLU A 11 -17.50 25.43 -12.66
CA GLU A 11 -16.25 25.00 -13.29
C GLU A 11 -16.13 23.48 -13.17
N PRO A 12 -15.80 22.77 -14.26
CA PRO A 12 -15.50 21.35 -14.19
C PRO A 12 -14.29 21.15 -13.28
N CYS A 13 -14.46 20.45 -12.16
CA CYS A 13 -13.35 20.02 -11.33
C CYS A 13 -12.45 19.10 -12.17
N THR A 14 -11.32 19.64 -12.61
CA THR A 14 -10.20 18.88 -13.17
C THR A 14 -9.79 17.83 -12.14
N PRO A 15 -9.48 16.57 -12.52
CA PRO A 15 -8.92 15.60 -11.59
C PRO A 15 -7.65 16.18 -10.93
N PRO A 16 -7.37 15.88 -9.65
CA PRO A 16 -6.18 16.36 -8.99
C PRO A 16 -5.00 15.86 -9.80
N ALA A 17 -4.13 16.79 -10.15
CA ALA A 17 -2.92 16.45 -10.87
C ALA A 17 -2.07 15.53 -9.97
N LEU A 18 -1.30 14.62 -10.56
CA LEU A 18 -0.55 13.60 -9.81
C LEU A 18 0.46 14.19 -8.82
N ASP A 19 0.82 15.47 -8.97
CA ASP A 19 1.62 16.25 -8.04
C ASP A 19 0.88 16.66 -6.76
N GLU A 20 -0.45 16.55 -6.71
CA GLU A 20 -1.28 16.79 -5.53
C GLU A 20 -1.40 15.56 -4.61
N LEU A 21 -1.07 14.36 -5.11
CA LEU A 21 -1.05 13.13 -4.31
C LEU A 21 0.03 13.20 -3.23
N ARG A 22 -0.40 13.04 -1.97
CA ARG A 22 0.47 13.06 -0.79
C ARG A 22 0.57 11.66 -0.20
N VAL A 23 1.77 11.08 -0.22
CA VAL A 23 1.99 9.72 0.32
C VAL A 23 2.93 9.77 1.51
N LEU A 24 2.50 9.21 2.64
CA LEU A 24 3.36 8.92 3.78
C LEU A 24 3.78 7.45 3.75
N ALA A 25 5.06 7.17 3.50
CA ALA A 25 5.62 5.83 3.55
C ALA A 25 6.24 5.54 4.91
N LEU A 26 5.64 4.61 5.66
CA LEU A 26 6.11 4.14 6.97
C LEU A 26 6.78 2.76 6.81
N GLY A 27 8.09 2.73 7.09
CA GLY A 27 8.96 1.58 6.84
C GLY A 27 9.49 1.62 5.41
N LEU A 28 10.82 1.74 5.26
CA LEU A 28 11.48 1.91 3.98
C LEU A 28 12.25 0.63 3.62
N ASP A 29 11.58 -0.50 3.77
CA ASP A 29 12.11 -1.75 3.30
C ASP A 29 12.26 -1.72 1.77
N PRO A 30 12.94 -2.71 1.17
CA PRO A 30 13.15 -2.73 -0.27
C PRO A 30 11.91 -2.66 -1.16
N LEU A 31 10.74 -3.10 -0.69
CA LEU A 31 9.50 -3.03 -1.46
C LEU A 31 8.99 -1.60 -1.43
N THR A 32 8.91 -1.02 -0.25
CA THR A 32 8.37 0.33 -0.05
C THR A 32 9.25 1.39 -0.67
N ALA A 33 10.58 1.24 -0.58
CA ALA A 33 11.52 2.11 -1.28
C ALA A 33 11.31 2.07 -2.81
N ALA A 34 11.07 0.87 -3.38
CA ALA A 34 10.77 0.72 -4.80
C ALA A 34 9.41 1.33 -5.19
N VAL A 35 8.38 1.22 -4.33
CA VAL A 35 7.09 1.89 -4.53
C VAL A 35 7.26 3.41 -4.54
N CYS A 36 8.00 3.98 -3.58
CA CYS A 36 8.27 5.42 -3.56
C CYS A 36 8.95 5.91 -4.83
N LEU A 37 9.92 5.16 -5.36
CA LEU A 37 10.57 5.50 -6.63
C LEU A 37 9.61 5.38 -7.81
N ALA A 38 8.78 4.35 -7.88
CA ALA A 38 7.78 4.17 -8.93
C ALA A 38 6.72 5.30 -8.92
N LEU A 39 6.28 5.73 -7.72
CA LEU A 39 5.38 6.88 -7.57
C LEU A 39 6.05 8.18 -8.05
N ALA A 40 7.32 8.41 -7.71
CA ALA A 40 8.05 9.58 -8.17
C ALA A 40 8.27 9.58 -9.69
N GLU A 41 8.52 8.41 -10.30
CA GLU A 41 8.56 8.23 -11.76
C GLU A 41 7.20 8.48 -12.43
N ALA A 42 6.10 8.16 -11.73
CA ALA A 42 4.73 8.47 -12.16
C ALA A 42 4.34 9.95 -11.96
N GLY A 43 5.22 10.79 -11.38
CA GLY A 43 4.99 12.23 -11.21
C GLY A 43 4.55 12.66 -9.81
N VAL A 44 4.43 11.74 -8.86
CA VAL A 44 4.09 12.08 -7.46
C VAL A 44 5.25 12.83 -6.81
N CYS A 45 4.99 14.07 -6.40
CA CYS A 45 6.04 14.97 -5.89
C CYS A 45 6.00 15.14 -4.35
N LEU A 46 4.88 14.84 -3.71
CA LEU A 46 4.67 15.04 -2.27
C LEU A 46 4.79 13.72 -1.50
N LEU A 47 6.04 13.29 -1.28
CA LEU A 47 6.35 12.07 -0.53
C LEU A 47 6.91 12.40 0.85
N ASN A 48 6.26 11.92 1.90
CA ASN A 48 6.81 11.88 3.25
C ASN A 48 7.32 10.48 3.53
N VAL A 49 8.52 10.35 4.09
CA VAL A 49 9.16 9.06 4.34
C VAL A 49 9.59 8.96 5.80
N ARG A 50 9.38 7.78 6.41
CA ARG A 50 9.81 7.50 7.78
C ARG A 50 10.31 6.07 7.94
N ASP A 51 11.58 5.91 8.26
CA ASP A 51 12.21 4.68 8.72
C ASP A 51 13.56 5.02 9.40
N PRO A 52 13.67 4.84 10.73
CA PRO A 52 14.91 5.12 11.45
C PRO A 52 16.01 4.07 11.18
N ALA A 53 15.70 2.97 10.49
CA ALA A 53 16.67 1.89 10.27
C ALA A 53 17.77 2.29 9.27
N PRO A 54 19.01 1.78 9.47
CA PRO A 54 20.06 1.92 8.49
C PRO A 54 19.83 0.99 7.29
N VAL A 55 20.46 1.31 6.16
CA VAL A 55 20.54 0.44 4.99
C VAL A 55 21.34 -0.81 5.36
N GLY A 56 20.67 -1.96 5.35
CA GLY A 56 21.25 -3.27 5.60
C GLY A 56 21.62 -4.02 4.31
N THR A 57 22.21 -5.21 4.49
CA THR A 57 22.60 -6.09 3.37
C THR A 57 21.42 -6.53 2.51
N ALA A 58 20.30 -6.87 3.13
CA ALA A 58 19.06 -7.20 2.43
C ALA A 58 18.56 -6.03 1.57
N ASP A 59 18.81 -4.80 2.00
CA ASP A 59 18.37 -3.61 1.29
C ASP A 59 19.15 -3.38 0.01
N VAL A 60 20.47 -3.54 0.09
CA VAL A 60 21.38 -3.47 -1.05
C VAL A 60 21.07 -4.58 -2.06
N ARG A 61 20.77 -5.79 -1.55
CA ARG A 61 20.58 -6.96 -2.40
C ARG A 61 19.22 -7.02 -3.08
N HIS A 62 18.18 -6.50 -2.43
CA HIS A 62 16.79 -6.69 -2.88
C HIS A 62 16.06 -5.40 -3.18
N GLY A 63 16.65 -4.26 -2.81
CA GLY A 63 16.05 -2.95 -2.94
C GLY A 63 16.82 -2.04 -3.86
N PRO A 64 16.36 -0.79 -3.97
CA PRO A 64 16.99 0.20 -4.82
C PRO A 64 18.20 0.87 -4.15
N TYR A 65 18.65 0.38 -2.99
CA TYR A 65 19.72 0.99 -2.20
C TYR A 65 21.09 0.61 -2.76
N PRO A 66 21.92 1.58 -3.18
CA PRO A 66 23.27 1.26 -3.63
C PRO A 66 24.15 0.76 -2.47
N ALA A 67 25.10 -0.13 -2.79
CA ALA A 67 25.95 -0.79 -1.80
C ALA A 67 26.83 0.20 -1.00
N GLU A 68 27.25 1.30 -1.62
CA GLU A 68 28.05 2.34 -1.00
C GLU A 68 27.34 3.09 0.14
N PHE A 69 26.01 2.96 0.24
CA PHE A 69 25.21 3.57 1.29
C PHE A 69 24.88 2.63 2.45
N GLN A 70 25.42 1.40 2.46
CA GLN A 70 25.21 0.47 3.56
C GLN A 70 25.63 1.09 4.91
N GLY A 71 24.79 0.94 5.92
CA GLY A 71 24.97 1.52 7.26
C GLY A 71 24.45 2.96 7.41
N GLN A 72 24.14 3.68 6.31
CA GLN A 72 23.53 5.01 6.38
C GLN A 72 22.01 4.92 6.62
N PRO A 73 21.36 5.98 7.15
CA PRO A 73 19.91 5.98 7.35
C PRO A 73 19.14 5.78 6.03
N ARG A 74 18.18 4.83 5.99
CA ARG A 74 17.39 4.53 4.78
C ARG A 74 16.64 5.75 4.25
N GLU A 75 16.10 6.59 5.13
CA GLU A 75 15.44 7.84 4.76
C GLU A 75 16.37 8.78 3.97
N LEU A 76 17.58 9.00 4.48
CA LEU A 76 18.55 9.89 3.86
C LEU A 76 18.94 9.42 2.46
N VAL A 77 19.17 8.11 2.33
CA VAL A 77 19.54 7.49 1.06
C VAL A 77 18.37 7.55 0.08
N LEU A 78 17.16 7.16 0.50
CA LEU A 78 15.98 7.18 -0.36
C LEU A 78 15.65 8.60 -0.85
N ARG A 79 15.76 9.62 0.01
CA ARG A 79 15.57 11.02 -0.39
C ARG A 79 16.57 11.44 -1.47
N THR A 80 17.81 10.98 -1.37
CA THR A 80 18.84 11.22 -2.39
C THR A 80 18.48 10.54 -3.71
N LEU A 81 18.02 9.29 -3.67
CA LEU A 81 17.59 8.55 -4.86
C LEU A 81 16.37 9.20 -5.53
N LEU A 82 15.36 9.59 -4.74
CA LEU A 82 14.16 10.27 -5.23
C LEU A 82 14.48 11.57 -5.95
N ARG A 83 15.33 12.43 -5.35
CA ARG A 83 15.75 13.71 -5.99
C ARG A 83 16.54 13.50 -7.28
N ARG A 84 17.37 12.44 -7.33
CA ARG A 84 18.11 12.08 -8.55
C ARG A 84 17.18 11.59 -9.66
N ARG A 85 16.12 10.88 -9.32
CA ARG A 85 15.16 10.29 -10.27
C ARG A 85 14.11 11.31 -10.75
N SER A 86 13.63 12.14 -9.83
CA SER A 86 12.64 13.19 -10.07
C SER A 86 13.05 14.45 -9.30
N PRO A 87 13.67 15.44 -9.96
CA PRO A 87 14.11 16.68 -9.30
C PRO A 87 12.97 17.50 -8.69
N ARG A 88 11.73 17.30 -9.15
CA ARG A 88 10.52 17.93 -8.61
C ARG A 88 10.04 17.28 -7.32
N CYS A 89 10.39 16.02 -7.09
CA CYS A 89 10.07 15.32 -5.85
C CYS A 89 10.96 15.83 -4.72
N ALA A 90 10.36 16.50 -3.73
CA ALA A 90 11.06 17.05 -2.57
C ALA A 90 10.67 16.27 -1.30
N PRO A 91 11.18 15.04 -1.10
CA PRO A 91 10.71 14.19 -0.03
C PRO A 91 11.10 14.72 1.36
N LEU A 92 10.14 14.63 2.29
CA LEU A 92 10.25 15.13 3.66
C LEU A 92 10.37 13.99 4.68
N SER A 93 11.27 14.15 5.65
CA SER A 93 11.38 13.32 6.85
C SER A 93 10.70 14.03 8.02
N ALA A 94 9.41 14.32 7.89
CA ALA A 94 8.62 15.05 8.88
C ALA A 94 7.18 14.51 8.91
N PRO A 95 6.97 13.29 9.45
CA PRO A 95 5.64 12.66 9.51
C PRO A 95 4.61 13.52 10.26
N GLU A 96 5.03 14.31 11.23
CA GLU A 96 4.20 15.26 11.98
C GLU A 96 3.65 16.43 11.14
N LEU A 97 4.23 16.68 9.96
CA LEU A 97 3.73 17.67 9.00
C LEU A 97 2.84 17.04 7.92
N PHE A 98 2.58 15.74 7.99
CA PHE A 98 1.68 15.08 7.05
C PHE A 98 0.25 15.58 7.28
N PRO A 99 -0.52 15.88 6.21
CA PRO A 99 -1.88 16.39 6.37
C PRO A 99 -2.81 15.36 7.04
N SER A 100 -3.91 15.86 7.59
CA SER A 100 -5.02 15.05 8.08
C SER A 100 -5.85 14.48 6.93
N ALA A 101 -6.85 13.63 7.26
CA ALA A 101 -7.78 13.05 6.30
C ALA A 101 -8.68 14.09 5.62
N ALA A 102 -8.65 15.36 6.06
CA ALA A 102 -9.32 16.46 5.38
C ALA A 102 -8.71 16.80 4.00
N VAL A 103 -7.51 16.31 3.71
CA VAL A 103 -6.92 16.37 2.36
C VAL A 103 -7.19 15.03 1.66
N PRO A 104 -8.13 14.96 0.70
CA PRO A 104 -8.54 13.68 0.09
C PRO A 104 -7.42 12.96 -0.65
N THR A 105 -6.41 13.70 -1.11
CA THR A 105 -5.25 13.14 -1.82
C THR A 105 -4.18 12.57 -0.88
N ALA A 106 -4.41 12.55 0.44
CA ALA A 106 -3.47 12.05 1.44
C ALA A 106 -3.68 10.56 1.75
N VAL A 107 -2.63 9.76 1.57
CA VAL A 107 -2.66 8.31 1.82
C VAL A 107 -1.40 7.83 2.53
N VAL A 108 -1.55 6.83 3.39
CA VAL A 108 -0.45 6.20 4.14
C VAL A 108 -0.13 4.83 3.54
N LEU A 109 1.14 4.58 3.24
CA LEU A 109 1.66 3.24 2.95
C LEU A 109 2.38 2.72 4.20
N HIS A 110 1.78 1.74 4.87
CA HIS A 110 2.31 1.18 6.12
C HIS A 110 2.87 -0.21 5.92
N THR A 111 4.17 -0.38 6.16
CA THR A 111 4.88 -1.61 5.77
C THR A 111 5.41 -2.36 6.97
N TRP A 112 5.15 -3.67 6.97
CA TRP A 112 5.74 -4.65 7.87
C TRP A 112 6.69 -5.55 7.09
N SER A 113 7.69 -6.08 7.78
CA SER A 113 8.58 -7.09 7.20
C SER A 113 8.88 -8.20 8.19
N VAL A 114 9.12 -9.40 7.67
CA VAL A 114 9.64 -10.53 8.42
C VAL A 114 11.05 -10.81 7.90
N PRO A 115 12.10 -10.25 8.54
CA PRO A 115 13.46 -10.34 8.06
C PRO A 115 14.04 -11.75 8.20
N GLY A 116 13.61 -12.50 9.21
CA GLY A 116 14.07 -13.85 9.50
C GLY A 116 13.04 -14.95 9.26
N ASP A 117 13.39 -16.16 9.72
CA ASP A 117 12.59 -17.36 9.48
C ASP A 117 11.41 -17.49 10.46
N LEU A 118 11.39 -16.71 11.54
CA LEU A 118 10.38 -16.80 12.58
C LEU A 118 9.37 -15.66 12.45
N VAL A 119 8.09 -15.94 12.70
CA VAL A 119 7.05 -14.88 12.77
C VAL A 119 7.34 -13.89 13.91
N ALA A 120 8.10 -14.33 14.92
CA ALA A 120 8.57 -13.47 16.00
C ALA A 120 9.46 -12.31 15.50
N ASP A 121 10.16 -12.51 14.38
CA ASP A 121 11.05 -11.52 13.77
C ASP A 121 10.28 -10.37 13.10
N LEU A 122 8.95 -10.43 13.06
CA LEU A 122 8.09 -9.41 12.48
C LEU A 122 8.47 -8.02 13.00
N ALA A 123 8.76 -7.11 12.06
CA ALA A 123 9.19 -5.75 12.32
C ALA A 123 8.29 -4.77 11.56
N THR A 124 8.16 -3.56 12.10
CA THR A 124 7.53 -2.40 11.45
C THR A 124 8.20 -1.13 11.95
N ALA A 125 8.11 -0.05 11.18
CA ALA A 125 8.52 1.26 11.63
C ALA A 125 7.63 1.76 12.77
N SER A 126 8.19 2.62 13.63
CA SER A 126 7.41 3.28 14.67
C SER A 126 6.29 4.12 14.04
N SER A 127 5.07 3.90 14.52
CA SER A 127 3.87 4.62 14.06
C SER A 127 3.87 6.06 14.61
N PRO A 128 3.77 7.10 13.76
CA PRO A 128 3.46 8.45 14.22
C PRO A 128 2.05 8.52 14.81
N ASP A 129 1.78 9.60 15.56
CA ASP A 129 0.40 10.02 15.79
C ASP A 129 -0.13 10.65 14.50
N LEU A 130 -1.19 10.06 13.95
CA LEU A 130 -1.79 10.42 12.66
C LEU A 130 -3.31 10.46 12.83
N ASP A 131 -3.98 11.25 12.00
CA ASP A 131 -5.44 11.28 11.96
C ASP A 131 -6.02 9.86 11.78
N PRO A 132 -6.87 9.39 12.71
CA PRO A 132 -7.54 8.09 12.66
C PRO A 132 -8.22 7.75 11.33
N ALA A 133 -8.72 8.76 10.61
CA ALA A 133 -9.47 8.60 9.37
C ALA A 133 -8.58 8.58 8.10
N LEU A 134 -7.25 8.66 8.23
CA LEU A 134 -6.37 8.68 7.07
C LEU A 134 -6.41 7.35 6.29
N PRO A 135 -6.69 7.37 4.97
CA PRO A 135 -6.62 6.18 4.14
C PRO A 135 -5.24 5.53 4.21
N THR A 136 -5.20 4.24 4.48
CA THR A 136 -3.98 3.49 4.78
C THR A 136 -3.98 2.16 4.02
N LEU A 137 -2.92 1.93 3.24
CA LEU A 137 -2.62 0.65 2.62
C LEU A 137 -1.56 -0.06 3.45
N SER A 138 -1.93 -1.16 4.10
CA SER A 138 -0.99 -1.97 4.90
C SER A 138 -0.44 -3.14 4.09
N VAL A 139 0.88 -3.30 4.11
CA VAL A 139 1.60 -4.32 3.35
C VAL A 139 2.56 -5.06 4.27
N VAL A 140 2.70 -6.37 4.06
CA VAL A 140 3.63 -7.23 4.80
C VAL A 140 4.49 -7.98 3.81
N ARG A 141 5.82 -7.86 3.96
CA ARG A 141 6.78 -8.73 3.27
C ARG A 141 7.14 -9.92 4.14
N ASP A 142 7.06 -11.12 3.56
CA ASP A 142 7.59 -12.35 4.15
C ASP A 142 8.39 -13.13 3.11
N GLY A 143 9.70 -12.90 3.10
CA GLY A 143 10.63 -13.43 2.10
C GLY A 143 10.19 -13.18 0.65
N GLY A 144 9.90 -14.25 -0.07
CA GLY A 144 9.44 -14.20 -1.47
C GLY A 144 7.95 -13.89 -1.66
N SER A 145 7.22 -13.59 -0.59
CA SER A 145 5.78 -13.33 -0.60
C SER A 145 5.46 -11.91 -0.11
N VAL A 146 4.36 -11.36 -0.61
CA VAL A 146 3.82 -10.06 -0.17
C VAL A 146 2.35 -10.23 0.16
N VAL A 147 1.93 -9.79 1.34
CA VAL A 147 0.53 -9.72 1.74
C VAL A 147 0.08 -8.27 1.74
N VAL A 148 -1.04 -7.97 1.10
CA VAL A 148 -1.59 -6.62 0.94
C VAL A 148 -3.00 -6.59 1.53
N TRP A 149 -3.22 -5.72 2.51
CA TRP A 149 -4.54 -5.44 3.06
C TRP A 149 -5.36 -4.60 2.07
N PRO A 150 -6.69 -4.60 2.17
CA PRO A 150 -7.51 -3.57 1.55
C PRO A 150 -7.11 -2.19 2.08
N LEU A 151 -7.51 -1.14 1.36
CA LEU A 151 -7.35 0.22 1.84
C LEU A 151 -8.33 0.44 2.99
N THR A 152 -7.84 0.89 4.15
CA THR A 152 -8.65 1.10 5.35
C THR A 152 -8.21 2.37 6.05
N ASP A 153 -8.99 2.89 6.98
CA ASP A 153 -8.52 4.03 7.80
C ASP A 153 -7.33 3.64 8.68
N TRP A 154 -6.55 4.63 9.08
CA TRP A 154 -5.41 4.47 9.98
C TRP A 154 -5.80 3.80 11.29
N ALA A 155 -6.97 4.14 11.86
CA ALA A 155 -7.50 3.49 13.05
C ALA A 155 -7.83 2.00 12.86
N HIS A 156 -8.15 1.60 11.63
CA HIS A 156 -8.57 0.26 11.27
C HIS A 156 -7.43 -0.61 10.70
N ARG A 157 -6.20 -0.08 10.66
CA ARG A 157 -5.00 -0.80 10.21
C ARG A 157 -4.81 -2.12 10.99
N PRO A 158 -4.19 -3.15 10.38
CA PRO A 158 -3.98 -4.42 11.04
C PRO A 158 -3.05 -4.29 12.24
N CYS A 159 -3.46 -4.90 13.36
CA CYS A 159 -2.60 -5.05 14.52
C CYS A 159 -1.52 -6.12 14.29
N ARG A 160 -0.49 -6.14 15.15
CA ARG A 160 0.61 -7.12 15.08
C ARG A 160 0.10 -8.58 15.07
N ALA A 161 -0.98 -8.88 15.79
CA ALA A 161 -1.55 -10.23 15.84
C ALA A 161 -2.19 -10.63 14.50
N CYS A 162 -2.95 -9.73 13.86
CA CYS A 162 -3.50 -9.95 12.52
C CYS A 162 -2.40 -10.16 11.48
N VAL A 163 -1.35 -9.32 11.51
CA VAL A 163 -0.19 -9.47 10.63
C VAL A 163 0.48 -10.83 10.84
N ALA A 164 0.72 -11.21 12.10
CA ALA A 164 1.32 -12.50 12.42
C ALA A 164 0.45 -13.69 11.97
N SER A 165 -0.88 -13.60 12.08
CA SER A 165 -1.79 -14.64 11.56
C SER A 165 -1.69 -14.77 10.05
N ALA A 166 -1.80 -13.66 9.33
CA ALA A 166 -1.71 -13.64 7.88
C ALA A 166 -0.36 -14.18 7.36
N VAL A 167 0.75 -13.87 8.04
CA VAL A 167 2.07 -14.46 7.72
C VAL A 167 2.05 -15.98 7.92
N ARG A 168 1.47 -16.49 9.00
CA ARG A 168 1.35 -17.95 9.21
C ARG A 168 0.51 -18.60 8.13
N ASP A 169 -0.60 -17.99 7.75
CA ASP A 169 -1.48 -18.51 6.71
C ASP A 169 -0.84 -18.44 5.32
N ALA A 170 -0.09 -17.38 5.03
CA ALA A 170 0.71 -17.27 3.82
C ALA A 170 1.77 -18.38 3.73
N ARG A 171 2.49 -18.64 4.83
CA ARG A 171 3.47 -19.74 4.89
C ARG A 171 2.79 -21.11 4.73
N ARG A 172 1.60 -21.32 5.30
CA ARG A 172 0.82 -22.56 5.16
C ARG A 172 0.35 -22.79 3.72
N ALA A 173 -0.22 -21.76 3.09
CA ALA A 173 -0.75 -21.83 1.72
C ALA A 173 0.29 -22.35 0.73
N PHE A 174 1.56 -22.00 0.94
CA PHE A 174 2.65 -22.41 0.06
C PHE A 174 3.45 -23.63 0.52
N ARG A 175 3.22 -24.14 1.73
CA ARG A 175 3.74 -25.42 2.21
C ARG A 175 2.83 -26.60 1.84
N GLY A 176 1.64 -26.34 1.28
CA GLY A 176 0.65 -27.34 0.91
C GLY A 176 1.02 -28.25 -0.28
N SER A 177 2.22 -28.12 -0.84
CA SER A 177 2.81 -29.11 -1.77
C SER A 177 3.93 -29.84 -1.03
N PRO A 178 4.00 -31.19 -1.08
CA PRO A 178 5.06 -31.91 -0.39
C PRO A 178 6.42 -31.37 -0.86
N PRO A 179 7.31 -30.95 0.07
CA PRO A 179 8.61 -30.42 -0.31
C PRO A 179 9.38 -31.52 -1.04
N THR A 180 9.83 -31.22 -2.26
CA THR A 180 10.74 -32.10 -2.98
C THR A 180 11.99 -32.29 -2.11
N PRO A 181 12.54 -33.51 -1.94
CA PRO A 181 13.75 -33.71 -1.14
C PRO A 181 14.88 -32.78 -1.60
N GLY A 182 15.36 -31.91 -0.70
CA GLY A 182 16.37 -30.89 -1.00
C GLY A 182 15.84 -29.47 -1.25
N GLU A 183 14.51 -29.28 -1.26
CA GLU A 183 13.89 -27.97 -1.46
C GLU A 183 13.75 -27.21 -0.11
N PRO A 184 14.08 -25.90 -0.06
CA PRO A 184 13.96 -25.12 1.17
C PRO A 184 12.52 -25.06 1.68
N LEU A 185 12.34 -25.27 2.98
CA LEU A 185 11.03 -25.25 3.68
C LEU A 185 10.37 -23.86 3.77
N LEU A 186 11.05 -22.82 3.30
CA LEU A 186 10.63 -21.42 3.34
C LEU A 186 10.85 -20.77 1.97
N PRO A 187 10.02 -19.78 1.60
CA PRO A 187 10.24 -19.03 0.37
C PRO A 187 11.60 -18.34 0.48
N ARG A 188 12.59 -18.80 -0.29
CA ARG A 188 13.90 -18.13 -0.35
C ARG A 188 13.67 -16.65 -0.67
N GLN A 189 14.22 -15.77 0.15
CA GLN A 189 14.26 -14.33 -0.13
C GLN A 189 15.03 -14.04 -1.44
N ASP A 190 15.93 -14.98 -1.76
CA ASP A 190 16.75 -15.06 -2.96
C ASP A 190 16.18 -16.06 -3.97
N GLY A 191 15.63 -15.54 -5.06
CA GLY A 191 15.18 -16.37 -6.17
C GLY A 191 14.37 -15.59 -7.18
N THR A 192 14.26 -16.14 -8.39
CA THR A 192 13.51 -15.53 -9.49
C THR A 192 12.07 -15.21 -9.10
N VAL A 193 11.42 -16.11 -8.35
CA VAL A 193 10.05 -15.89 -7.85
C VAL A 193 10.00 -14.70 -6.91
N ALA A 194 10.94 -14.55 -5.98
CA ALA A 194 10.95 -13.42 -5.04
C ALA A 194 11.21 -12.08 -5.74
N VAL A 195 12.11 -12.07 -6.74
CA VAL A 195 12.34 -10.89 -7.59
C VAL A 195 11.07 -10.52 -8.34
N LEU A 196 10.43 -11.51 -8.98
CA LEU A 196 9.16 -11.31 -9.69
C LEU A 196 8.05 -10.80 -8.77
N THR A 197 7.89 -11.40 -7.58
CA THR A 197 6.92 -10.95 -6.57
C THR A 197 7.14 -9.47 -6.27
N ARG A 198 8.39 -9.05 -6.01
CA ARG A 198 8.70 -7.66 -5.68
C ARG A 198 8.35 -6.72 -6.82
N THR A 199 8.79 -7.02 -8.05
CA THR A 199 8.52 -6.18 -9.22
C THR A 199 7.02 -6.00 -9.44
N VAL A 200 6.26 -7.09 -9.40
CA VAL A 200 4.80 -7.05 -9.62
C VAL A 200 4.10 -6.34 -8.46
N ALA A 201 4.46 -6.67 -7.22
CA ALA A 201 3.88 -6.02 -6.04
C ALA A 201 4.18 -4.52 -6.01
N THR A 202 5.38 -4.07 -6.40
CA THR A 202 5.71 -2.65 -6.50
C THR A 202 4.74 -1.92 -7.44
N GLY A 203 4.54 -2.44 -8.65
CA GLY A 203 3.64 -1.83 -9.63
C GLY A 203 2.19 -1.82 -9.16
N GLU A 204 1.73 -2.90 -8.53
CA GLU A 204 0.35 -2.98 -8.03
C GLU A 204 0.08 -2.09 -6.83
N ILE A 205 1.02 -2.00 -5.88
CA ILE A 205 0.89 -1.13 -4.72
C ILE A 205 0.89 0.34 -5.19
N ALA A 206 1.84 0.72 -6.08
CA ALA A 206 1.85 2.05 -6.66
C ALA A 206 0.55 2.35 -7.41
N GLY A 207 0.09 1.43 -8.26
CA GLY A 207 -1.16 1.55 -9.01
C GLY A 207 -2.39 1.68 -8.12
N ARG A 208 -2.46 0.95 -7.00
CA ARG A 208 -3.54 1.08 -5.99
C ARG A 208 -3.54 2.45 -5.33
N LEU A 209 -2.37 2.95 -4.92
CA LEU A 209 -2.24 4.28 -4.31
C LEU A 209 -2.62 5.39 -5.29
N LEU A 210 -2.19 5.30 -6.56
CA LEU A 210 -2.59 6.21 -7.62
C LEU A 210 -4.11 6.14 -7.89
N SER A 211 -4.65 4.93 -8.00
CA SER A 211 -6.08 4.72 -8.32
C SER A 211 -7.00 5.21 -7.21
N HIS A 212 -6.58 5.14 -5.94
CA HIS A 212 -7.39 5.65 -4.83
C HIS A 212 -7.71 7.13 -5.03
N VAL A 213 -6.70 7.93 -5.37
CA VAL A 213 -6.85 9.38 -5.53
C VAL A 213 -7.54 9.76 -6.83
N LEU A 214 -7.36 8.97 -7.89
CA LEU A 214 -8.02 9.21 -9.18
C LEU A 214 -9.50 8.75 -9.21
N ARG A 215 -9.93 7.85 -8.31
CA ARG A 215 -11.31 7.33 -8.29
C ARG A 215 -12.30 8.22 -7.57
N ASP A 216 -11.85 9.01 -6.59
CA ASP A 216 -12.73 9.93 -5.87
C ASP A 216 -13.31 11.03 -6.78
N ASP A 217 -12.72 11.29 -7.95
CA ASP A 217 -13.33 12.15 -8.99
C ASP A 217 -14.31 11.41 -9.91
N ALA A 218 -14.10 10.10 -10.12
CA ALA A 218 -14.85 9.31 -11.07
C ALA A 218 -16.18 8.78 -10.51
N ALA A 219 -16.42 8.93 -9.20
CA ALA A 219 -17.73 8.65 -8.61
C ALA A 219 -18.78 9.57 -9.24
N PRO A 220 -19.81 9.05 -9.93
CA PRO A 220 -20.83 9.88 -10.53
C PRO A 220 -21.58 10.60 -9.40
N ARG A 221 -21.42 11.93 -9.34
CA ARG A 221 -22.25 12.82 -8.54
C ARG A 221 -23.70 12.37 -8.71
N ALA A 222 -24.34 12.03 -7.59
CA ALA A 222 -25.71 11.53 -7.54
C ALA A 222 -26.59 12.33 -8.51
N ALA A 223 -27.00 11.68 -9.60
CA ALA A 223 -27.99 12.23 -10.49
C ALA A 223 -29.30 12.44 -9.70
N PRO A 224 -30.04 13.53 -9.94
CA PRO A 224 -31.30 13.77 -9.26
C PRO A 224 -32.25 12.60 -9.49
N SER A 225 -32.85 12.14 -8.40
CA SER A 225 -33.70 10.96 -8.24
C SER A 225 -34.68 10.74 -9.40
N GLY A 226 -34.29 9.89 -10.35
CA GLY A 226 -35.20 9.25 -11.31
C GLY A 226 -35.64 7.88 -10.80
N PRO A 227 -36.85 7.40 -11.15
CA PRO A 227 -37.33 6.10 -10.68
C PRO A 227 -36.43 4.96 -11.18
N PRO A 228 -36.25 3.89 -10.38
CA PRO A 228 -35.28 2.86 -10.65
C PRO A 228 -35.60 2.09 -11.95
N PRO A 229 -34.63 1.85 -12.84
CA PRO A 229 -34.83 0.96 -13.97
C PRO A 229 -34.96 -0.50 -13.47
N ALA A 230 -35.81 -1.26 -14.17
CA ALA A 230 -36.15 -2.64 -13.83
C ALA A 230 -34.91 -3.56 -13.82
N ARG A 231 -34.85 -4.45 -12.82
CA ARG A 231 -33.83 -5.49 -12.61
C ARG A 231 -33.63 -6.34 -13.88
N PRO A 232 -32.39 -6.54 -14.36
CA PRO A 232 -32.11 -7.60 -15.33
C PRO A 232 -32.07 -8.98 -14.62
N PRO A 233 -32.33 -10.07 -15.35
CA PRO A 233 -32.44 -11.40 -14.79
C PRO A 233 -31.08 -11.91 -14.29
N SER A 234 -31.13 -12.58 -13.15
CA SER A 234 -30.09 -13.38 -12.51
C SER A 234 -29.39 -14.31 -13.51
N GLY A 235 -28.10 -14.06 -13.77
CA GLY A 235 -27.37 -14.87 -14.75
C GLY A 235 -25.90 -14.53 -15.01
N THR A 236 -25.17 -13.99 -14.03
CA THR A 236 -23.70 -14.13 -13.87
C THR A 236 -23.34 -13.42 -12.57
N GLN A 237 -23.09 -14.17 -11.50
CA GLN A 237 -22.51 -13.63 -10.28
C GLN A 237 -21.10 -13.13 -10.61
N SER A 238 -20.96 -11.82 -10.76
CA SER A 238 -19.74 -11.12 -10.40
C SER A 238 -19.95 -10.69 -8.94
N PRO A 239 -19.39 -11.37 -7.94
CA PRO A 239 -19.46 -10.88 -6.58
C PRO A 239 -18.37 -9.81 -6.42
N ASP A 240 -18.76 -8.64 -5.90
CA ASP A 240 -17.97 -7.60 -5.23
C ASP A 240 -16.46 -7.56 -5.51
N GLY A 241 -16.01 -6.42 -6.04
CA GLY A 241 -14.63 -6.21 -6.50
C GLY A 241 -13.54 -6.57 -5.47
N PRO A 242 -12.28 -6.73 -5.92
CA PRO A 242 -11.11 -7.12 -5.11
C PRO A 242 -10.74 -6.14 -3.96
N GLU A 243 -11.59 -5.17 -3.65
CA GLU A 243 -11.34 -4.05 -2.73
C GLU A 243 -11.56 -4.40 -1.25
N ALA A 244 -12.26 -5.49 -0.93
CA ALA A 244 -12.55 -5.89 0.45
C ALA A 244 -11.83 -7.18 0.89
N CYS A 245 -10.73 -7.58 0.24
CA CYS A 245 -10.03 -8.82 0.56
C CYS A 245 -8.55 -8.63 0.87
N LEU A 246 -8.04 -9.44 1.82
CA LEU A 246 -6.63 -9.57 2.09
C LEU A 246 -6.00 -10.42 0.98
N VAL A 247 -4.95 -9.91 0.33
CA VAL A 247 -4.36 -10.57 -0.84
C VAL A 247 -2.94 -11.01 -0.56
N LEU A 248 -2.66 -12.30 -0.76
CA LEU A 248 -1.33 -12.88 -0.79
C LEU A 248 -0.81 -12.98 -2.22
N ARG A 249 0.41 -12.50 -2.44
CA ARG A 249 1.12 -12.60 -3.72
C ARG A 249 2.43 -13.36 -3.58
N ARG A 250 2.70 -14.23 -4.57
CA ARG A 250 3.99 -14.90 -4.77
C ARG A 250 4.22 -15.15 -6.27
N GLY A 251 5.20 -14.48 -6.85
CA GLY A 251 5.38 -14.39 -8.30
C GLY A 251 4.14 -13.76 -8.93
N LEU A 252 3.52 -14.48 -9.85
CA LEU A 252 2.24 -14.10 -10.47
C LEU A 252 1.03 -14.69 -9.75
N THR A 253 1.24 -15.57 -8.76
CA THR A 253 0.15 -16.19 -8.02
C THR A 253 -0.47 -15.20 -7.05
N ILE A 254 -1.80 -15.13 -7.07
CA ILE A 254 -2.63 -14.29 -6.20
C ILE A 254 -3.57 -15.22 -5.44
N LEU A 255 -3.58 -15.13 -4.11
CA LEU A 255 -4.47 -15.91 -3.27
C LEU A 255 -5.20 -14.98 -2.30
N PRO A 256 -6.53 -15.03 -2.21
CA PRO A 256 -7.23 -14.35 -1.13
C PRO A 256 -6.90 -15.05 0.20
N LEU A 257 -6.68 -14.26 1.24
CA LEU A 257 -6.59 -14.73 2.62
C LEU A 257 -7.81 -14.21 3.39
N ALA A 258 -8.27 -15.00 4.36
CA ALA A 258 -9.31 -14.53 5.27
C ALA A 258 -8.68 -13.61 6.33
N PRO A 259 -9.31 -12.47 6.66
CA PRO A 259 -8.93 -11.73 7.86
C PRO A 259 -9.22 -12.57 9.11
N ASP A 260 -8.53 -12.29 10.21
CA ASP A 260 -8.82 -12.95 11.49
C ASP A 260 -10.18 -12.47 12.01
N PRO A 261 -11.23 -13.32 12.03
CA PRO A 261 -12.58 -12.90 12.38
C PRO A 261 -12.74 -12.53 13.86
N ARG A 262 -11.72 -12.80 14.70
CA ARG A 262 -11.74 -12.52 16.13
C ARG A 262 -11.13 -11.17 16.49
N CYS A 263 -10.56 -10.45 15.52
CA CYS A 263 -9.90 -9.19 15.75
C CYS A 263 -10.76 -8.02 15.25
N LEU A 264 -10.84 -6.93 16.02
CA LEU A 264 -11.58 -5.73 15.60
C LEU A 264 -11.01 -5.12 14.30
N CYS A 265 -9.74 -5.38 13.96
CA CYS A 265 -9.16 -4.99 12.67
C CYS A 265 -9.86 -5.65 11.46
N SER A 266 -10.60 -6.75 11.65
CA SER A 266 -11.36 -7.38 10.58
C SER A 266 -12.67 -6.66 10.24
N LEU A 267 -13.11 -5.72 11.09
CA LEU A 267 -14.29 -4.90 10.82
C LEU A 267 -14.11 -4.02 9.57
N ALA A 268 -12.87 -3.73 9.20
CA ALA A 268 -12.56 -3.01 7.97
C ALA A 268 -12.87 -3.80 6.68
N PHE A 269 -13.12 -5.12 6.80
CA PHE A 269 -13.44 -6.03 5.69
C PHE A 269 -14.92 -6.34 5.59
N THR A 270 -15.68 -6.07 6.65
CA THR A 270 -17.14 -6.12 6.62
C THR A 270 -17.59 -4.77 6.09
N GLY A 271 -18.00 -4.70 4.82
CA GLY A 271 -18.56 -3.48 4.26
C GLY A 271 -19.68 -2.88 5.14
N PRO A 272 -20.02 -1.59 4.95
CA PRO A 272 -21.08 -0.94 5.70
C PRO A 272 -22.44 -1.64 5.57
#